data_AF-A0A2R7Y3B4-F1
#
_entry.id   AF-A0A2R7Y3B4-F1
#
_cell.length_a   1.000
_cell.length_b   1.000
_cell.length_c   1.000
_cell.angle_alpha   90.00
_cell.angle_beta   90.00
_cell.angle_gamma   90.00
#
_symmetry.space_group_name_H-M   'P 1'
#
loop_
_entity.id
_entity.type
_entity.pdbx_description
1 polymer ?
#
loop_
_entity_poly.entity_id
_entity_poly.type
_entity_poly.pdbx_seq_one_letter_code
_entity_poly.pdbx_strand_id
1 'polypeptide(L)' 'MAYEELITPKEARALLRVSNKTLWSWYKKGLIRAVRLPSGKLRYYRSDIERILKGEEVG' A
#
# COMPACT_ATOMS: atom_id res chain seq x y z
N MET A 1 -8.54 18.83 8.19
CA MET A 1 -7.19 18.24 8.11
C MET A 1 -7.36 16.77 7.79
N ALA A 2 -7.10 16.37 6.55
CA ALA A 2 -7.21 14.96 6.17
C ALA A 2 -5.96 14.24 6.68
N TYR A 3 -6.11 13.45 7.74
CA TYR A 3 -5.05 12.59 8.24
C TYR A 3 -4.87 11.47 7.21
N GLU A 4 -3.91 11.62 6.31
CA GLU A 4 -3.51 10.54 5.42
C GLU A 4 -2.94 9.40 6.28
N GLU A 5 -3.80 8.43 6.61
CA GLU A 5 -3.42 7.26 7.39
C GLU A 5 -2.34 6.48 6.63
N LEU A 6 -1.15 6.40 7.20
CA LEU A 6 -0.04 5.62 6.68
C LEU A 6 -0.07 4.25 7.34
N ILE A 7 -0.47 3.23 6.60
CA ILE A 7 -0.49 1.87 7.09
C ILE A 7 0.84 1.17 6.88
N THR A 8 1.14 0.23 7.77
CA THR A 8 2.33 -0.60 7.60
C THR A 8 2.16 -1.62 6.47
N PRO A 9 3.25 -2.12 5.88
CA PRO A 9 3.22 -3.23 4.93
C PRO A 9 2.48 -4.45 5.47
N LYS A 10 2.48 -4.64 6.80
CA LYS A 10 1.82 -5.77 7.46
C LYS A 10 0.31 -5.58 7.46
N GLU A 11 -0.17 -4.37 7.76
CA GLU A 11 -1.59 -4.02 7.67
C GLU A 11 -2.09 -4.02 6.23
N ALA A 12 -1.31 -3.46 5.30
CA ALA A 12 -1.62 -3.52 3.87
C ALA A 12 -1.83 -4.97 3.41
N ARG A 13 -0.94 -5.89 3.80
CA ARG A 13 -1.09 -7.33 3.53
C ARG A 13 -2.33 -7.93 4.16
N ALA A 14 -2.67 -7.54 5.39
CA ALA A 14 -3.85 -8.06 6.08
C ALA A 14 -5.16 -7.59 5.41
N LEU A 15 -5.21 -6.34 4.98
CA LEU A 15 -6.38 -5.74 4.32
C LEU A 15 -6.58 -6.30 2.91
N LEU A 16 -5.51 -6.36 2.11
CA LEU A 16 -5.57 -6.78 0.72
C LEU A 16 -5.45 -8.30 0.54
N ARG A 17 -5.06 -9.04 1.58
CA ARG A 17 -4.70 -10.47 1.53
C ARG A 17 -3.67 -10.81 0.43
N VAL A 18 -2.82 -9.85 0.07
CA VAL A 18 -1.78 -10.03 -0.96
C VAL A 18 -0.40 -10.33 -0.36
N SER A 19 0.49 -10.89 -1.18
CA SER A 19 1.89 -11.09 -0.83
C SER A 19 2.69 -9.79 -0.88
N ASN A 20 3.82 -9.75 -0.15
CA ASN A 20 4.80 -8.66 -0.23
C ASN A 20 5.23 -8.33 -1.66
N LYS A 21 5.36 -9.37 -2.48
CA LYS A 21 5.76 -9.26 -3.87
C LYS A 21 4.74 -8.45 -4.69
N THR A 22 3.46 -8.61 -4.39
CA THR A 22 2.38 -7.85 -5.01
C THR A 22 2.42 -6.38 -4.60
N LEU A 23 2.59 -6.09 -3.30
CA LEU A 23 2.78 -4.70 -2.83
C LEU A 23 4.00 -4.05 -3.47
N TRP A 24 5.12 -4.77 -3.57
CA TRP A 24 6.33 -4.26 -4.20
C TRP A 24 6.13 -4.03 -5.71
N SER A 25 5.40 -4.91 -6.39
CA SER A 25 5.01 -4.75 -7.79
C SER A 25 4.12 -3.52 -7.99
N TRP A 26 3.15 -3.28 -7.11
CA TRP A 26 2.30 -2.09 -7.17
C TRP A 26 3.08 -0.80 -6.90
N TYR A 27 4.00 -0.82 -5.93
CA TYR A 27 4.90 0.31 -5.70
C TYR A 27 5.76 0.59 -6.95
N LYS A 28 6.33 -0.45 -7.56
CA LYS A 28 7.12 -0.33 -8.79
C LYS A 28 6.28 0.15 -9.98
N LYS A 29 5.01 -0.25 -10.06
CA LYS A 29 4.05 0.20 -11.07
C LYS A 29 3.51 1.62 -10.81
N GLY A 30 3.77 2.20 -9.63
CA GLY A 30 3.20 3.49 -9.23
C GLY A 30 1.72 3.45 -8.87
N LEU A 31 1.16 2.25 -8.64
CA LEU A 31 -0.24 2.03 -8.24
C LEU A 31 -0.48 2.41 -6.77
N ILE A 32 0.54 2.29 -5.91
CA ILE A 32 0.48 2.71 -4.52
C ILE A 32 1.61 3.69 -4.22
N ARG A 33 1.29 4.76 -3.48
CA ARG A 33 2.32 5.61 -2.90
C ARG A 33 2.84 4.95 -1.63
N ALA A 34 4.16 4.95 -1.48
CA ALA A 34 4.81 4.51 -0.27
C ALA A 34 5.81 5.56 0.18
N VAL A 35 5.79 5.88 1.47
CA VAL A 35 6.78 6.71 2.14
C VAL A 35 7.85 5.80 2.69
N ARG A 36 9.09 6.03 2.30
CA ARG A 36 10.25 5.40 2.94
C ARG A 36 10.59 6.18 4.19
N LEU A 37 10.43 5.56 5.36
CA LEU A 37 10.92 6.15 6.61
C LEU A 37 12.46 6.12 6.64
N PRO A 38 13.10 7.03 7.39
CA PRO A 38 14.55 7.03 7.59
C PRO A 38 15.09 5.72 8.18
N SER A 39 14.24 4.92 8.86
CA SER A 39 14.58 3.56 9.33
C SER A 39 14.54 2.48 8.23
N GLY A 40 14.37 2.83 6.96
CA GLY A 40 14.32 1.87 5.84
C GLY A 40 13.01 1.09 5.69
N LYS A 41 12.02 1.35 6.55
CA LYS A 41 10.68 0.75 6.44
C LYS A 41 9.83 1.57 5.47
N LEU A 42 9.14 0.87 4.57
CA LEU A 42 8.10 1.45 3.73
C LEU A 42 6.81 1.56 4.54
N ARG A 43 6.10 2.68 4.45
CA ARG A 43 4.70 2.83 4.86
C ARG A 43 3.87 3.18 3.63
N TYR A 44 2.70 2.59 3.52
CA TYR A 44 1.81 2.80 2.38
C TYR A 44 0.67 3.72 2.79
N TYR A 45 0.19 4.53 1.86
CA TYR A 45 -1.00 5.34 2.10
C TYR A 45 -2.23 4.43 2.10
N ARG A 46 -3.02 4.50 3.18
CA ARG A 46 -4.28 3.74 3.31
C ARG A 46 -5.22 4.04 2.16
N SER A 47 -5.26 5.30 1.71
CA SER A 47 -6.13 5.72 0.61
C SER A 47 -5.81 4.99 -0.71
N ASP A 48 -4.52 4.79 -1.05
CA ASP A 48 -4.14 4.00 -2.23
C ASP A 48 -4.51 2.52 -2.06
N ILE A 49 -4.34 1.98 -0.85
CA ILE A 49 -4.68 0.60 -0.53
C ILE A 49 -6.19 0.36 -0.62
N GLU A 50 -6.99 1.29 -0.12
CA GLU A 50 -8.45 1.28 -0.24
C GLU A 50 -8.89 1.46 -1.69
N ARG A 51 -8.21 2.30 -2.49
CA ARG A 51 -8.49 2.40 -3.93
C ARG A 51 -8.26 1.08 -4.66
N ILE A 52 -7.20 0.36 -4.34
CA ILE A 52 -6.95 -0.97 -4.92
C ILE A 52 -7.95 -2.00 -4.41
N LEU A 53 -8.26 -1.98 -3.11
CA LEU A 53 -9.27 -2.85 -2.50
C LEU A 53 -10.65 -2.65 -3.12
N LYS A 54 -10.99 -1.42 -3.53
CA LYS A 54 -12.29 -1.07 -4.12
C LYS A 54 -12.47 -1.57 -5.56
N GLY A 55 -11.52 -2.34 -6.10
CA GLY A 55 -11.75 -3.12 -7.31
C GLY A 55 -11.15 -2.53 -8.59
N GLU A 56 -9.91 -2.04 -8.55
CA GLU A 56 -9.03 -2.28 -9.71
C GLU A 56 -8.42 -3.68 -9.56
N GLU A 57 -9.28 -4.69 -9.68
CA GLU A 57 -8.90 -6.08 -9.92
C GLU A 57 -8.12 -6.11 -11.23
N VAL A 58 -6.80 -6.17 -11.12
CA VAL A 58 -5.97 -6.65 -12.23
C VAL A 58 -6.02 -8.17 -12.26
N GLY A 59 -7.12 -8.72 -12.81
CA GLY A 59 -7.18 -10.05 -13.42
C GLY A 59 -7.21 -11.25 -12.48
#